data_AF-A0A026WK23-F1
#
_entry.id   AF-A0A026WK23-F1
#
_cell.length_a   1.000
_cell.length_b   1.000
_cell.length_c   1.000
_cell.angle_alpha   90.00
_cell.angle_beta   90.00
_cell.angle_gamma   90.00
#
_symmetry.space_group_name_H-M   'P 1'
#
loop_
_entity.id
_entity.type
_entity.pdbx_description
1 polymer ?
#
loop_
_entity_poly.entity_id
_entity_poly.type
_entity_poly.pdbx_seq_one_letter_code
_entity_poly.pdbx_strand_id
1 'polypeptide(L)'
;LSPFDGKFEEWEQFRDRFQSLIIDNNELSNFARMHFLTSCLKGRALDCVSNLAVTGENFEAAWQALTARFESKRRLLTVHL
;
A
#
# COMPACT_ATOMS: atom_id res chain seq x y z
N LEU A 1 4.85 -6.09 -10.72
CA LEU A 1 4.44 -6.38 -9.32
C LEU A 1 3.11 -7.12 -9.36
N SER A 2 2.93 -8.13 -8.51
CA SER A 2 1.62 -8.79 -8.40
C SER A 2 0.64 -7.82 -7.77
N PRO A 3 -0.56 -7.64 -8.35
CA PRO A 3 -1.54 -6.71 -7.80
C PRO A 3 -2.05 -7.20 -6.44
N PHE A 4 -2.12 -6.28 -5.48
CA PHE A 4 -2.63 -6.52 -4.15
C PHE A 4 -4.13 -6.18 -4.09
N ASP A 5 -4.95 -7.20 -3.84
CA ASP A 5 -6.42 -7.04 -3.79
C ASP A 5 -6.94 -6.59 -2.41
N GLY A 6 -6.08 -6.63 -1.38
CA GLY A 6 -6.46 -6.32 0.01
C GLY A 6 -6.50 -7.52 0.95
N LYS A 7 -5.79 -8.61 0.66
CA LYS A 7 -5.69 -9.78 1.55
C LYS A 7 -4.70 -9.53 2.68
N PHE A 8 -5.14 -9.67 3.93
CA PHE A 8 -4.29 -9.41 5.11
C PHE A 8 -3.08 -10.34 5.22
N GLU A 9 -3.20 -11.57 4.73
CA GLU A 9 -2.12 -12.56 4.70
C GLU A 9 -0.98 -12.14 3.77
N GLU A 10 -1.32 -11.54 2.63
CA GLU A 10 -0.38 -11.06 1.62
C GLU A 10 0.12 -9.63 1.91
N TRP A 11 -0.49 -8.91 2.85
CA TRP A 11 -0.16 -7.52 3.17
C TRP A 11 1.31 -7.33 3.56
N GLU A 12 1.85 -8.16 4.46
CA GLU A 12 3.26 -8.04 4.88
C GLU A 12 4.23 -8.25 3.71
N GLN A 13 4.00 -9.29 2.91
CA GLN A 13 4.84 -9.57 1.74
C GLN A 13 4.74 -8.46 0.68
N PHE A 14 3.54 -7.95 0.44
CA PHE A 14 3.34 -6.82 -0.46
C PHE A 14 4.03 -5.56 0.05
N ARG A 15 3.86 -5.24 1.35
CA ARG A 15 4.45 -4.06 1.97
C ARG A 15 5.97 -4.08 1.87
N ASP A 16 6.60 -5.16 2.30
CA ASP A 16 8.05 -5.32 2.29
C ASP A 16 8.61 -5.17 0.87
N ARG A 17 8.00 -5.89 -0.08
CA ARG A 17 8.37 -5.84 -1.49
C ARG A 17 8.18 -4.45 -2.10
N PHE A 18 7.07 -3.78 -1.82
CA PHE A 18 6.79 -2.44 -2.33
C PHE A 18 7.74 -1.41 -1.70
N GLN A 19 8.03 -1.54 -0.41
CA GLN A 19 8.96 -0.66 0.29
C GLN A 19 10.37 -0.79 -0.28
N SER A 20 10.89 -2.01 -0.43
CA SER A 20 12.23 -2.24 -0.97
C SER A 20 12.37 -1.85 -2.44
N LEU A 21 11.34 -2.04 -3.28
CA LEU A 21 11.43 -1.75 -4.72
C LEU A 21 11.07 -0.31 -5.09
N ILE A 22 10.17 0.34 -4.35
CA ILE A 22 9.54 1.61 -4.75
C ILE A 22 9.83 2.74 -3.76
N ILE A 23 9.73 2.47 -2.45
CA ILE A 23 9.89 3.51 -1.42
C ILE A 23 11.36 3.79 -1.16
N ASP A 24 12.16 2.75 -0.98
CA ASP A 24 13.61 2.86 -0.73
C ASP A 24 14.38 3.33 -1.98
N ASN A 25 13.76 3.18 -3.15
CA ASN A 25 14.35 3.64 -4.40
C ASN A 25 14.33 5.17 -4.48
N ASN A 26 15.51 5.79 -4.30
CA ASN A 26 15.70 7.23 -4.34
C ASN A 26 15.57 7.83 -5.76
N GLU A 27 15.65 7.01 -6.80
CA GLU A 27 15.47 7.46 -8.19
C GLU A 27 13.99 7.76 -8.52
N LEU A 28 13.05 7.26 -7.71
CA LEU A 28 11.62 7.45 -7.93
C LEU A 28 11.10 8.67 -7.18
N SER A 29 10.50 9.59 -7.94
CA SER A 29 9.73 10.69 -7.35
C SER A 29 8.45 10.19 -6.68
N ASN A 30 7.95 10.92 -5.67
CA ASN A 30 6.71 10.56 -4.98
C ASN A 30 5.51 10.37 -5.93
N PHE A 31 5.44 11.15 -7.01
CA PHE A 31 4.41 10.96 -8.04
C PHE A 31 4.51 9.59 -8.72
N ALA A 32 5.71 9.18 -9.11
CA ALA A 32 5.94 7.84 -9.68
C ALA A 32 5.58 6.75 -8.67
N ARG A 33 5.97 6.91 -7.40
CA ARG A 33 5.60 5.99 -6.31
C ARG A 33 4.08 5.85 -6.17
N MET A 34 3.34 6.95 -6.21
CA MET A 34 1.86 6.96 -6.19
C MET A 34 1.27 6.24 -7.40
N HIS A 35 1.82 6.47 -8.58
CA HIS A 35 1.37 5.83 -9.81
C HIS A 35 1.63 4.31 -9.80
N PHE A 36 2.78 3.88 -9.27
CA PHE A 36 3.08 2.48 -9.03
C PHE A 36 2.16 1.87 -7.97
N LEU A 37 1.87 2.62 -6.90
CA LEU A 37 0.98 2.19 -5.82
C LEU A 37 -0.40 1.86 -6.39
N THR A 38 -1.06 2.80 -7.07
CA THR A 38 -2.38 2.57 -7.65
C THR A 38 -2.39 1.46 -8.70
N SER A 39 -1.33 1.34 -9.51
CA SER A 39 -1.20 0.26 -10.51
C SER A 39 -1.05 -1.12 -9.88
N CYS A 40 -0.45 -1.18 -8.69
CA CYS A 40 -0.24 -2.42 -7.94
C CYS A 40 -1.39 -2.74 -6.97
N LEU A 41 -2.43 -1.90 -6.89
CA LEU A 41 -3.59 -2.11 -6.04
C LEU A 41 -4.79 -2.54 -6.87
N LYS A 42 -5.61 -3.44 -6.31
CA LYS A 42 -6.89 -3.87 -6.88
C LYS A 42 -7.94 -4.01 -5.79
N GLY A 43 -9.19 -4.12 -6.21
CA GLY A 43 -10.32 -4.40 -5.33
C GLY A 43 -10.38 -3.45 -4.14
N ARG A 44 -10.38 -4.02 -2.94
CA ARG A 44 -10.52 -3.26 -1.68
C ARG A 44 -9.33 -2.40 -1.35
N ALA A 45 -8.13 -2.80 -1.78
CA ALA A 45 -6.92 -2.02 -1.53
C ALA A 45 -6.87 -0.76 -2.39
N LEU A 46 -7.34 -0.86 -3.64
CA LEU A 46 -7.47 0.29 -4.53
C LEU A 46 -8.56 1.26 -4.04
N ASP A 47 -9.71 0.73 -3.63
CA ASP A 47 -10.82 1.52 -3.06
C ASP A 47 -10.36 2.38 -1.87
N CYS A 48 -9.46 1.85 -1.03
CA CYS A 48 -8.92 2.55 0.13
C CYS A 48 -8.17 3.84 -0.22
N VAL A 49 -7.53 3.89 -1.39
CA VAL A 49 -6.79 5.07 -1.89
C VAL A 49 -7.51 5.80 -3.00
N SER A 50 -8.64 5.28 -3.48
CA SER A 50 -9.42 5.89 -4.56
C SER A 50 -10.03 7.23 -4.17
N ASN A 51 -10.13 7.52 -2.86
CA ASN A 51 -10.54 8.83 -2.34
C ASN A 51 -9.42 9.88 -2.34
N LEU A 52 -8.19 9.47 -2.64
CA LEU A 52 -7.01 10.34 -2.71
C LEU A 52 -6.64 10.58 -4.16
N ALA A 53 -6.33 11.81 -4.52
CA ALA A 53 -5.83 12.14 -5.86
C ALA A 53 -4.46 11.47 -6.09
N VAL A 54 -4.21 11.00 -7.33
CA VAL A 54 -2.95 10.38 -7.73
C VAL A 54 -1.89 11.46 -7.92
N THR A 55 -1.38 12.00 -6.82
CA THR A 55 -0.34 13.03 -6.76
C THR A 55 0.81 12.59 -5.87
N GLY A 56 2.00 13.17 -6.08
CA GLY A 56 3.15 12.84 -5.25
C GLY A 56 3.00 13.28 -3.79
N GLU A 57 2.31 14.39 -3.54
CA GLU A 57 2.02 14.85 -2.17
C GLU A 57 1.10 13.89 -1.41
N ASN A 58 0.16 13.25 -2.12
CA ASN A 58 -0.78 12.32 -1.52
C ASN A 58 -0.21 10.90 -1.36
N PHE A 59 0.98 10.60 -1.88
CA PHE A 59 1.60 9.28 -1.77
C PHE A 59 1.73 8.83 -0.32
N GLU A 60 2.27 9.70 0.54
CA GLU A 60 2.50 9.38 1.95
C GLU A 60 1.17 9.11 2.67
N ALA A 61 0.16 9.96 2.43
CA ALA A 61 -1.19 9.77 2.97
C ALA A 61 -1.84 8.47 2.49
N ALA A 62 -1.69 8.13 1.21
CA ALA A 62 -2.22 6.90 0.63
C ALA A 62 -1.55 5.66 1.22
N TRP A 63 -0.23 5.69 1.38
CA TRP A 63 0.55 4.61 1.97
C TRP A 63 0.21 4.41 3.47
N GLN A 64 0.08 5.50 4.22
CA GLN A 64 -0.36 5.47 5.62
C GLN A 64 -1.78 4.92 5.75
N ALA A 65 -2.72 5.36 4.89
CA ALA A 65 -4.08 4.85 4.90
C ALA A 65 -4.15 3.34 4.64
N LEU A 66 -3.39 2.83 3.66
CA LEU A 66 -3.26 1.40 3.40
C LEU A 66 -2.68 0.66 4.62
N THR A 67 -1.57 1.17 5.16
CA THR A 67 -0.90 0.55 6.30
C THR A 67 -1.83 0.50 7.51
N ALA A 68 -2.48 1.60 7.86
CA ALA A 68 -3.45 1.65 8.95
C ALA A 68 -4.61 0.67 8.75
N ARG A 69 -5.12 0.54 7.51
CA ARG A 69 -6.24 -0.35 7.18
C ARG A 69 -5.90 -1.83 7.29
N PHE A 70 -4.76 -2.23 6.73
CA PHE A 70 -4.38 -3.64 6.57
C PHE A 70 -3.49 -4.15 7.71
N GLU A 71 -2.65 -3.31 8.32
CA GLU A 71 -1.84 -3.67 9.48
C GLU A 71 -2.68 -3.78 10.77
N SER A 72 -3.62 -2.86 11.00
CA SER A 72 -4.46 -2.89 12.22
C SER A 72 -5.33 -4.14 12.29
N LYS A 73 -5.84 -4.62 11.14
CA LYS A 73 -6.61 -5.86 11.08
C LYS A 73 -5.76 -7.11 11.27
N ARG A 74 -4.50 -7.10 10.85
CA ARG A 74 -3.56 -8.20 11.12
C ARG A 74 -3.25 -8.31 12.62
N ARG A 75 -2.99 -7.19 13.31
CA ARG A 75 -2.78 -7.19 14.77
C ARG A 75 -3.95 -7.78 15.55
N LEU A 76 -5.20 -7.52 15.13
CA LEU A 76 -6.38 -8.11 15.76
C LEU A 76 -6.50 -9.63 15.53
N LEU A 77 -6.05 -10.12 14.38
CA LEU A 77 -6.03 -11.56 14.09
C LEU A 77 -4.93 -12.30 14.88
N THR A 78 -3.78 -11.66 15.10
CA THR A 78 -2.66 -12.26 15.87
C THR A 78 -2.91 -12.30 17.38
N VAL A 79 -3.82 -11.47 17.92
CA VAL A 79 -4.16 -11.44 19.36
C VAL A 79 -5.07 -12.62 19.78
N HIS A 80 -5.61 -13.39 18.84
CA HIS A 80 -6.47 -14.56 19.14
C HIS A 80 -5.78 -15.91 18.87
N LEU A 81 -4.51 -16.05 19.26
CA LEU A 81 -3.79 -17.33 19.32
C LEU A 81 -3.28 -17.59 20.74
#